data_AF-D0URQ0-F1
#
_entry.id   AF-D0URQ0-F1
#
_cell.length_a   1.000
_cell.length_b   1.000
_cell.length_c   1.000
_cell.angle_alpha   90.00
_cell.angle_beta   90.00
_cell.angle_gamma   90.00
#
_symmetry.space_group_name_H-M   'P 1'
#
loop_
_entity.id
_entity.type
_entity.pdbx_description
1 polymer ?
#
loop_
_entity_poly.entity_id
_entity_poly.type
_entity_poly.pdbx_seq_one_letter_code
_entity_poly.pdbx_strand_id
1 'polypeptide(L)'
;SRIASLLHRKSAKQCKARWFEWLDPSIKKTEWSREEDEKLLHLAKLMPTQWRTIAPIVGRTAAQCLERYEYLLDQAQKKEEGEEPGEDPRKLRPGEIDPNPETKPARPDPK
;
A
#
# COMPACT_ATOMS: atom_id res chain seq x y z
N SER A 1 15.78 -14.10 13.15
CA SER A 1 15.67 -15.49 12.68
C SER A 1 14.68 -16.32 13.49
N ARG A 2 14.62 -16.17 14.83
CA ARG A 2 13.75 -16.98 15.73
C ARG A 2 12.25 -17.01 15.37
N ILE A 3 11.67 -15.90 14.92
CA ILE A 3 10.25 -15.89 14.49
C ILE A 3 10.09 -16.66 13.18
N ALA A 4 10.99 -16.43 12.21
CA ALA A 4 10.94 -17.08 10.91
C ALA A 4 11.13 -18.61 10.99
N SER A 5 11.89 -19.12 11.98
CA SER A 5 12.03 -20.57 12.18
C SER A 5 10.72 -21.26 12.58
N LEU A 6 9.70 -20.52 13.02
CA LEU A 6 8.36 -21.05 13.27
C LEU A 6 7.47 -21.05 12.01
N LEU A 7 7.93 -20.43 10.91
CA LEU A 7 7.17 -20.23 9.68
C LEU A 7 7.95 -20.77 8.48
N HIS A 8 7.80 -22.08 8.21
CA HIS A 8 8.55 -22.86 7.20
C HIS A 8 8.63 -22.27 5.78
N ARG A 9 7.74 -21.34 5.40
CA ARG A 9 7.70 -20.69 4.08
C ARG A 9 7.85 -19.17 4.13
N LYS A 10 8.42 -18.65 5.22
CA LYS A 10 8.64 -17.21 5.40
C LYS A 10 10.06 -16.97 5.91
N SER A 11 10.81 -16.18 5.15
CA SER A 11 12.11 -15.70 5.57
C SER A 11 11.99 -14.64 6.68
N ALA A 12 13.10 -14.37 7.38
CA ALA A 12 13.13 -13.32 8.39
C ALA A 12 12.82 -11.92 7.82
N LYS A 13 13.23 -11.66 6.56
CA LYS A 13 12.92 -10.40 5.87
C LYS A 13 11.41 -10.25 5.61
N GLN A 14 10.75 -11.32 5.16
CA GLN A 14 9.29 -11.34 4.95
C GLN A 14 8.53 -11.17 6.27
N CYS A 15 8.97 -11.83 7.35
CA CYS A 15 8.37 -11.64 8.68
C CYS A 15 8.49 -10.19 9.14
N LYS A 16 9.67 -9.57 8.97
CA LYS A 16 9.91 -8.17 9.32
C LYS A 16 9.02 -7.24 8.50
N ALA A 17 8.99 -7.41 7.18
CA ALA A 17 8.15 -6.61 6.29
C ALA A 17 6.67 -6.74 6.66
N ARG A 18 6.17 -7.97 6.87
CA ARG A 18 4.78 -8.21 7.28
C ARG A 18 4.40 -7.50 8.58
N TRP A 19 5.32 -7.44 9.54
CA TRP A 19 5.09 -6.68 10.77
C TRP A 19 4.91 -5.19 10.48
N PHE A 20 5.91 -4.55 9.88
CA PHE A 20 5.93 -3.11 9.68
C PHE A 20 4.96 -2.60 8.60
N GLU A 21 4.49 -3.46 7.70
CA GLU A 21 3.53 -3.10 6.65
C GLU A 21 2.09 -3.45 6.99
N TRP A 22 1.84 -4.38 7.93
CA TRP A 22 0.47 -4.83 8.21
C TRP A 22 0.15 -5.15 9.67
N LEU A 23 1.04 -5.78 10.45
CA LEU A 23 0.66 -6.30 11.78
C LEU A 23 0.91 -5.31 12.93
N ASP A 24 1.76 -4.32 12.74
CA ASP A 24 2.03 -3.30 13.76
C ASP A 24 0.73 -2.54 14.11
N PRO A 25 0.32 -2.52 15.41
CA PRO A 25 -0.92 -1.86 15.84
C PRO A 25 -0.95 -0.35 15.57
N SER A 26 0.20 0.30 15.39
CA SER A 26 0.28 1.72 15.05
C SER A 26 -0.15 2.01 13.61
N ILE A 27 -0.23 0.98 12.75
CA ILE A 27 -0.66 1.13 11.37
C ILE A 27 -2.17 1.34 11.34
N LYS A 28 -2.58 2.54 10.92
CA LYS A 28 -3.99 2.85 10.69
C LYS A 28 -4.51 2.09 9.48
N LYS A 29 -5.58 1.32 9.67
CA LYS A 29 -6.32 0.60 8.61
C LYS A 29 -7.74 1.12 8.41
N THR A 30 -8.04 2.26 9.02
CA THR A 30 -9.29 3.00 8.84
C THR A 30 -9.27 3.77 7.52
N GLU A 31 -10.43 4.28 7.12
CA GLU A 31 -10.57 5.17 5.97
C GLU A 31 -9.63 6.39 6.03
N TRP A 32 -9.32 6.94 4.86
CA TRP A 32 -8.52 8.16 4.72
C TRP A 32 -9.37 9.38 5.03
N SER A 33 -8.85 10.24 5.90
CA SER A 33 -9.45 11.56 6.15
C SER A 33 -9.05 12.57 5.07
N ARG A 34 -9.85 13.62 4.91
CA ARG A 34 -9.57 14.69 3.96
C ARG A 34 -8.24 15.39 4.28
N GLU A 35 -7.95 15.58 5.56
CA GLU A 35 -6.71 16.20 6.04
C GLU A 35 -5.49 15.31 5.74
N GLU A 36 -5.64 13.99 5.81
CA GLU A 36 -4.59 13.04 5.40
C GLU A 36 -4.36 13.10 3.88
N ASP A 37 -5.41 13.17 3.07
CA ASP A 37 -5.30 13.28 1.60
C ASP A 37 -4.65 14.59 1.16
N GLU A 38 -5.08 15.74 1.71
CA GLU A 38 -4.50 17.05 1.40
C GLU A 38 -3.02 17.10 1.75
N LYS A 39 -2.65 16.56 2.93
CA LYS A 39 -1.25 16.44 3.35
C LYS A 39 -0.45 15.52 2.42
N LEU A 40 -1.01 14.37 2.05
CA LEU A 40 -0.37 13.41 1.14
C LEU A 40 -0.06 14.06 -0.22
N LEU A 41 -1.05 14.70 -0.83
CA LEU A 41 -0.90 15.37 -2.13
C LEU A 41 0.12 16.52 -2.06
N HIS A 42 0.07 17.32 -1.01
CA HIS A 42 1.03 18.40 -0.80
C HIS A 42 2.48 17.87 -0.71
N LEU A 43 2.70 16.85 0.13
CA LEU A 43 4.04 16.28 0.32
C LEU A 43 4.53 15.51 -0.92
N ALA A 44 3.65 14.82 -1.64
CA ALA A 44 4.00 14.14 -2.89
C ALA A 44 4.44 15.13 -3.97
N LYS A 45 3.83 16.33 -4.01
CA LYS A 45 4.25 17.42 -4.90
C LYS A 45 5.63 17.97 -4.51
N LEU A 46 5.92 18.10 -3.22
CA LEU A 46 7.21 18.63 -2.73
C LEU A 46 8.35 17.60 -2.78
N MET A 47 8.06 16.33 -2.56
CA MET A 47 9.02 15.23 -2.49
C MET A 47 8.59 14.08 -3.41
N PRO A 48 8.73 14.23 -4.74
CA PRO A 48 8.26 13.24 -5.71
C PRO A 48 8.83 11.85 -5.42
N THR A 49 7.95 10.83 -5.36
CA THR A 49 8.28 9.40 -5.17
C THR A 49 8.97 9.02 -3.86
N GLN A 50 9.11 9.93 -2.90
CA GLN A 50 9.80 9.66 -1.62
C GLN A 50 8.85 9.10 -0.54
N TRP A 51 8.13 8.02 -0.85
CA TRP A 51 7.07 7.49 0.01
C TRP A 51 7.52 7.08 1.41
N ARG A 52 8.75 6.60 1.56
CA ARG A 52 9.32 6.26 2.87
C ARG A 52 9.57 7.49 3.76
N THR A 53 9.81 8.64 3.15
CA THR A 53 9.96 9.93 3.84
C THR A 53 8.60 10.53 4.17
N ILE A 54 7.63 10.40 3.26
CA ILE A 54 6.28 10.95 3.40
C ILE A 54 5.46 10.19 4.45
N ALA A 55 5.53 8.86 4.44
CA ALA A 55 4.71 7.97 5.26
C ALA A 55 4.69 8.30 6.77
N PRO A 56 5.85 8.51 7.44
CA PRO A 56 5.87 8.89 8.85
C PRO A 56 5.18 10.24 9.15
N ILE A 57 5.19 11.18 8.20
CA ILE A 57 4.60 12.52 8.36
C ILE A 57 3.08 12.46 8.18
N VAL A 58 2.60 11.61 7.28
CA VAL A 58 1.17 11.34 7.06
C VAL A 58 0.59 10.44 8.15
N GLY A 59 1.40 9.54 8.73
CA GLY A 59 0.97 8.57 9.73
C GLY A 59 0.34 7.31 9.13
N ARG A 60 0.80 6.90 7.95
CA ARG A 60 0.39 5.70 7.19
C ARG A 60 1.64 4.97 6.67
N THR A 61 1.51 3.75 6.17
CA THR A 61 2.67 3.06 5.56
C THR A 61 3.00 3.64 4.19
N ALA A 62 4.24 3.45 3.73
CA ALA A 62 4.65 3.91 2.40
C ALA A 62 3.83 3.27 1.28
N ALA A 63 3.47 1.99 1.43
CA ALA A 63 2.59 1.29 0.49
C ALA A 63 1.19 1.90 0.46
N GLN A 64 0.59 2.17 1.63
CA GLN A 64 -0.71 2.83 1.73
C GLN A 64 -0.70 4.23 1.08
N CYS A 65 0.34 5.02 1.33
CA CYS A 65 0.48 6.36 0.74
C CYS A 65 0.55 6.31 -0.78
N LEU A 66 1.34 5.40 -1.35
CA LEU A 66 1.44 5.24 -2.80
C LEU A 66 0.10 4.82 -3.41
N GLU A 67 -0.53 3.77 -2.87
CA GLU A 67 -1.82 3.26 -3.37
C GLU A 67 -2.92 4.33 -3.28
N ARG A 68 -2.96 5.11 -2.19
CA ARG A 68 -3.91 6.21 -2.05
C ARG A 68 -3.64 7.33 -3.05
N TYR A 69 -2.38 7.69 -3.26
CA TYR A 69 -2.00 8.74 -4.20
C TYR A 69 -2.39 8.36 -5.63
N GLU A 70 -2.11 7.14 -6.06
CA GLU A 70 -2.52 6.61 -7.38
C GLU A 70 -4.05 6.61 -7.51
N TYR A 71 -4.76 6.16 -6.48
CA TYR A 71 -6.23 6.21 -6.46
C TYR A 71 -6.77 7.63 -6.64
N LEU A 72 -6.20 8.63 -5.96
CA LEU A 72 -6.63 10.03 -6.06
C LEU A 72 -6.38 10.61 -7.47
N LEU A 73 -5.26 10.24 -8.11
CA LEU A 73 -4.97 10.64 -9.49
C LEU A 73 -5.94 9.98 -10.47
N ASP A 74 -6.19 8.67 -10.33
CA ASP A 74 -7.14 7.96 -11.19
C ASP A 74 -8.56 8.52 -11.04
N GLN A 75 -8.98 8.90 -9.83
CA GLN A 75 -10.26 9.55 -9.58
C GLN A 75 -10.36 10.94 -10.22
N ALA A 76 -9.27 11.70 -10.23
CA ALA A 76 -9.21 13.00 -10.90
C ALA A 76 -9.32 12.84 -12.43
N GLN A 77 -8.58 11.91 -13.02
CA GLN A 77 -8.61 11.66 -14.46
C GLN A 77 -9.98 11.14 -14.93
N LYS A 78 -10.60 10.21 -14.19
CA LYS A 78 -11.95 9.70 -14.51
C LYS A 78 -13.03 10.79 -14.50
N LYS A 79 -12.90 11.80 -13.65
CA LYS A 79 -13.82 12.94 -13.64
C LYS A 79 -13.68 13.84 -14.86
N GLU A 80 -12.49 13.88 -15.46
CA GLU A 80 -12.21 14.71 -16.64
C GLU A 80 -12.59 14.01 -17.95
N GLU A 81 -12.43 12.68 -18.06
CA GLU A 81 -12.53 11.96 -19.35
C GLU A 81 -13.84 11.22 -19.63
N GLY A 82 -14.78 11.10 -18.68
CA GLY A 82 -16.17 10.72 -18.99
C GLY A 82 -16.43 9.35 -19.66
N GLU A 83 -15.51 8.37 -19.68
CA GLU A 83 -15.75 7.03 -20.26
C GLU A 83 -14.83 5.91 -19.71
N GLU A 84 -15.20 4.65 -20.02
CA GLU A 84 -14.81 3.35 -19.45
C GLU A 84 -13.29 3.12 -19.24
N PRO A 85 -12.88 2.52 -18.10
CA PRO A 85 -11.47 2.27 -17.83
C PRO A 85 -10.92 1.15 -18.72
N GLY A 86 -9.93 1.45 -19.55
CA GLY A 86 -9.08 0.44 -20.19
C GLY A 86 -8.33 -0.44 -19.17
N GLU A 87 -7.57 -1.43 -19.64
CA GLU A 87 -6.74 -2.26 -18.76
C GLU A 87 -5.72 -1.40 -18.00
N ASP A 88 -5.84 -1.37 -16.67
CA ASP A 88 -4.89 -0.72 -15.77
C ASP A 88 -3.57 -1.51 -15.79
N PRO A 89 -2.47 -0.96 -16.36
CA PRO A 89 -1.20 -1.68 -16.48
C PRO A 89 -0.56 -2.02 -15.14
N ARG A 90 -1.04 -1.43 -14.03
CA ARG A 90 -0.55 -1.69 -12.67
C ARG A 90 -1.15 -2.97 -12.08
N LYS A 91 -2.22 -3.50 -12.67
CA LYS A 91 -2.85 -4.76 -12.20
C LYS A 91 -2.00 -5.95 -12.60
N LEU A 92 -1.80 -6.86 -11.65
CA LEU A 92 -1.10 -8.13 -11.88
C LEU A 92 -1.85 -8.97 -12.91
N ARG A 93 -1.13 -9.51 -13.87
CA ARG A 93 -1.68 -10.44 -14.86
C ARG A 93 -1.84 -11.84 -14.23
N PRO A 94 -2.75 -12.67 -14.75
CA PRO A 94 -2.87 -14.05 -14.28
C PRO A 94 -1.53 -14.79 -14.35
N GLY A 95 -1.10 -15.36 -13.22
CA GLY A 95 0.18 -16.09 -13.11
C GLY A 95 1.36 -15.26 -12.61
N GLU A 96 1.24 -13.93 -12.50
CA GLU A 96 2.28 -13.09 -11.92
C GLU A 96 2.27 -13.14 -10.38
N ILE A 97 3.47 -13.12 -9.78
CA ILE A 97 3.63 -13.08 -8.34
C ILE A 97 3.67 -11.61 -7.90
N ASP A 98 2.82 -11.25 -6.94
CA ASP A 98 2.85 -9.92 -6.32
C ASP A 98 4.24 -9.66 -5.70
N PRO A 99 4.92 -8.55 -6.05
CA PRO A 99 6.21 -8.22 -5.47
C PRO A 99 6.14 -7.86 -3.98
N ASN A 100 4.99 -7.42 -3.47
CA ASN A 100 4.81 -6.91 -2.11
C ASN A 100 3.61 -7.58 -1.38
N PRO A 101 3.55 -8.91 -1.28
CA PRO A 101 2.41 -9.61 -0.69
C PRO A 101 2.22 -9.30 0.80
N GLU A 102 3.25 -8.80 1.48
CA GLU A 102 3.20 -8.38 2.88
C GLU A 102 2.28 -7.19 3.15
N THR A 103 1.88 -6.43 2.13
CA THR A 103 0.96 -5.28 2.26
C THR A 103 -0.51 -5.67 2.13
N LYS A 104 -0.82 -6.92 1.75
CA LYS A 104 -2.19 -7.37 1.45
C LYS A 104 -2.88 -8.03 2.66
N PRO A 105 -4.23 -8.01 2.76
CA PRO A 105 -4.95 -8.77 3.79
C PRO A 105 -4.58 -10.25 3.80
N ALA A 106 -4.64 -10.88 4.98
CA ALA A 106 -4.45 -12.33 5.10
C ALA A 106 -5.64 -13.05 4.44
N ARG A 107 -5.35 -14.17 3.77
CA ARG A 107 -6.41 -15.07 3.28
C ARG A 107 -7.05 -15.77 4.48
N PRO A 108 -8.39 -15.94 4.51
CA PRO A 108 -9.04 -16.78 5.50
C PRO A 108 -8.50 -18.22 5.45
N ASP A 109 -8.48 -18.89 6.59
CA ASP A 109 -8.13 -20.31 6.64
C ASP A 109 -9.19 -21.13 5.88
N PRO A 110 -8.77 -22.19 5.15
CA PRO A 110 -9.72 -23.08 4.48
C PRO A 110 -10.62 -23.74 5.52
N LYS A 111 -11.90 -23.95 5.15
CA LYS A 111 -12.85 -24.73 5.94
C LYS A 111 -12.47 -26.20 5.98
#